data_AF-A0A7C1KZ17-F1
#
_entry.id   AF-A0A7C1KZ17-F1
#
_cell.length_a   1.000
_cell.length_b   1.000
_cell.length_c   1.000
_cell.angle_alpha   90.00
_cell.angle_beta   90.00
_cell.angle_gamma   90.00
#
_symmetry.space_group_name_H-M   'P 1'
#
loop_
_entity.id
_entity.type
_entity.pdbx_description
1 polymer ?
#
loop_
_entity_poly.entity_id
_entity_poly.type
_entity_poly.pdbx_seq_one_letter_code
_entity_poly.pdbx_strand_id
1 'polypeptide(L)'
;MNRNRVYVFIIILSAFLTPFLAGEDLPVLIITPLLGLGEMSKNQARIYNESLRTFLIQSNRLKVVDDIGSTEKGEPLTLEQATALGKNKNADFVLYGTINKEGNDIHLNVTLLNPVTGDNLLAEQLLTQKESMETDLKLLSEKVVHQASIVSFSSLDYLKAYMGSKNWERAWETYVNYKRTVQEIDPVVENYGRKIAVNLARSCYDDAVNLLKSGSFDNARSSVARALELDPGKAEYEALNVEIEKEYTAYKENEKEAVLAAINELVREERYRSADVMLARLEGAGFAGDSDVIIIRNEVDRGIEELDYYQAARNSFAKHDYVAARLKLNNAMRLNPDKADYADFLKRINHREELELRNKRTWDRYSVEISSLNPFSLFVEAKNPYRFISLSYIFWTLSYSAVDGTTIDQPDIAMRGVEVSYFHYFNQFIPFLKFDSEIFSLKPTVVADISFARGAEKDALTGGGIAKSSGTVLNLGGTGGLSMTGFSFTLGAGLSLQTGAFVKSYNEVYPYGDGNETQSALWNYSLGIGFDSWLAWYPVDRIQLSLRYRRILLKLWGQDPSLLDPGYSIFSIGFGARVF
;
A
#
# COMPACT_ATOMS: atom_id res chain seq x y z
N MET A 1 -3.83 0.78 5.68
CA MET A 1 -4.61 0.63 6.93
C MET A 1 -3.70 -0.01 7.97
N ASN A 2 -3.35 0.70 9.05
CA ASN A 2 -2.27 0.33 9.97
C ASN A 2 -2.64 -0.85 10.88
N ARG A 3 -1.80 -1.91 10.87
CA ARG A 3 -1.88 -3.07 11.78
C ARG A 3 -2.01 -2.68 13.26
N ASN A 4 -1.44 -1.55 13.68
CA ASN A 4 -1.52 -1.06 15.05
C ASN A 4 -2.93 -0.63 15.49
N ARG A 5 -3.82 -0.24 14.55
CA ARG A 5 -5.23 0.02 14.90
C ARG A 5 -6.02 -1.28 15.14
N VAL A 6 -5.59 -2.39 14.55
CA VAL A 6 -6.21 -3.71 14.77
C VAL A 6 -5.84 -4.25 16.14
N TYR A 7 -4.60 -4.09 16.60
CA TYR A 7 -4.18 -4.52 17.94
C TYR A 7 -4.81 -3.69 19.07
N VAL A 8 -4.93 -2.37 18.89
CA VAL A 8 -5.65 -1.52 19.87
C VAL A 8 -7.13 -1.87 19.91
N PHE A 9 -7.75 -2.18 18.75
CA PHE A 9 -9.13 -2.64 18.72
C PHE A 9 -9.30 -4.01 19.37
N ILE A 10 -8.36 -4.95 19.17
CA ILE A 10 -8.37 -6.27 19.83
C ILE A 10 -8.18 -6.15 21.35
N ILE A 11 -7.30 -5.25 21.82
CA ILE A 11 -7.05 -5.04 23.25
C ILE A 11 -8.24 -4.36 23.94
N ILE A 12 -8.86 -3.37 23.28
CA ILE A 12 -10.09 -2.74 23.78
C ILE A 12 -11.25 -3.73 23.76
N LEU A 13 -11.36 -4.57 22.72
CA LEU A 13 -12.37 -5.63 22.64
C LEU A 13 -12.14 -6.70 23.71
N SER A 14 -10.90 -7.10 23.98
CA SER A 14 -10.58 -8.06 25.05
C SER A 14 -10.82 -7.46 26.45
N ALA A 15 -10.53 -6.18 26.67
CA ALA A 15 -10.78 -5.50 27.94
C ALA A 15 -12.28 -5.24 28.20
N PHE A 16 -13.07 -5.07 27.14
CA PHE A 16 -14.54 -5.01 27.24
C PHE A 16 -15.20 -6.40 27.36
N LEU A 17 -14.54 -7.47 26.88
CA LEU A 17 -15.03 -8.85 27.00
C LEU A 17 -14.61 -9.53 28.31
N THR A 18 -13.53 -9.10 28.97
CA THR A 18 -13.07 -9.70 30.24
C THR A 18 -14.07 -9.62 31.41
N PRO A 19 -14.85 -8.53 31.61
CA PRO A 19 -15.92 -8.55 32.62
C PRO A 19 -17.14 -9.38 32.19
N PHE A 20 -17.28 -9.73 30.92
CA PHE A 20 -18.31 -10.67 30.44
C PHE A 20 -17.87 -12.15 30.48
N LEU A 21 -16.56 -12.40 30.64
CA LEU A 21 -15.97 -13.74 30.76
C LEU A 21 -15.63 -14.13 32.21
N ALA A 22 -15.70 -13.19 33.15
CA ALA A 22 -15.96 -13.52 34.55
C ALA A 22 -17.45 -13.92 34.68
N GLY A 23 -17.84 -14.98 33.96
CA GLY A 23 -19.15 -15.56 34.12
C GLY A 23 -19.25 -16.02 35.57
N GLU A 24 -20.28 -15.58 36.28
CA GLU A 24 -20.71 -16.26 37.50
C GLU A 24 -20.71 -17.76 37.17
N ASP A 25 -20.06 -18.60 38.00
CA ASP A 25 -19.98 -20.04 37.77
C ASP A 25 -21.41 -20.59 37.97
N LEU A 26 -22.23 -20.50 36.92
CA LEU A 26 -23.64 -20.81 36.95
C LEU A 26 -23.80 -22.31 37.19
N PRO A 27 -24.77 -22.74 38.03
CA PRO A 27 -25.02 -24.15 38.25
C PRO A 27 -25.28 -24.88 36.92
N VAL A 28 -24.60 -26.01 36.73
CA VAL A 28 -24.67 -26.83 35.53
C VAL A 28 -25.92 -27.70 35.59
N LEU A 29 -26.86 -27.45 34.68
CA LEU A 29 -28.05 -28.27 34.48
C LEU A 29 -27.84 -29.16 33.27
N ILE A 30 -27.85 -30.48 33.47
CA ILE A 30 -27.97 -31.40 32.34
C ILE A 30 -29.43 -31.56 31.99
N ILE A 31 -29.79 -31.25 30.73
CA ILE A 31 -31.10 -31.55 30.19
C ILE A 31 -31.02 -32.80 29.32
N THR A 32 -31.86 -33.78 29.64
CA THR A 32 -32.02 -34.98 28.82
C THR A 32 -33.26 -34.82 27.93
N PRO A 33 -33.23 -35.31 26.67
CA PRO A 33 -34.38 -35.18 25.78
C PRO A 33 -35.62 -35.85 26.38
N LEU A 34 -36.73 -35.13 26.48
CA LEU A 34 -38.01 -35.69 26.90
C LEU A 34 -38.42 -36.79 25.92
N LEU A 35 -38.69 -37.98 26.44
CA LEU A 35 -39.08 -39.14 25.63
C LEU A 35 -40.52 -38.97 25.13
N GLY A 36 -40.71 -38.98 23.81
CA GLY A 36 -42.03 -38.95 23.18
C GLY A 36 -42.75 -40.30 23.33
N LEU A 37 -43.94 -40.30 23.92
CA LEU A 37 -44.81 -41.46 24.11
C LEU A 37 -46.15 -41.26 23.38
N GLY A 38 -46.89 -42.34 23.17
CA GLY A 38 -48.24 -42.32 22.56
C GLY A 38 -48.27 -41.79 21.13
N GLU A 39 -49.17 -40.84 20.85
CA GLU A 39 -49.33 -40.23 19.51
C GLU A 39 -48.29 -39.13 19.20
N MET A 40 -47.34 -38.87 20.11
CA MET A 40 -46.33 -37.82 19.94
C MET A 40 -45.23 -38.27 18.98
N SER A 41 -45.08 -37.59 17.84
CA SER A 41 -43.97 -37.88 16.92
C SER A 41 -42.62 -37.45 17.50
N LYS A 42 -41.54 -38.15 17.14
CA LYS A 42 -40.17 -37.78 17.54
C LYS A 42 -39.80 -36.33 17.19
N ASN A 43 -40.30 -35.83 16.05
CA ASN A 43 -40.07 -34.45 15.62
C ASN A 43 -40.81 -33.43 16.51
N GLN A 44 -42.04 -33.74 16.93
CA GLN A 44 -42.80 -32.86 17.83
C GLN A 44 -42.18 -32.82 19.23
N ALA A 45 -41.80 -33.98 19.78
CA ALA A 45 -41.07 -34.04 21.05
C ALA A 45 -39.76 -33.23 21.00
N ARG A 46 -39.01 -33.30 19.89
CA ARG A 46 -37.80 -32.51 19.69
C ARG A 46 -38.07 -30.99 19.70
N ILE A 47 -39.14 -30.54 19.06
CA ILE A 47 -39.51 -29.11 19.06
C ILE A 47 -39.77 -28.62 20.49
N TYR A 48 -40.52 -29.38 21.28
CA TYR A 48 -40.80 -29.00 22.67
C TYR A 48 -39.56 -29.06 23.57
N ASN A 49 -38.68 -30.03 23.36
CA ASN A 49 -37.37 -30.07 24.02
C ASN A 49 -36.54 -28.81 23.75
N GLU A 50 -36.44 -28.40 22.48
CA GLU A 50 -35.70 -27.19 22.10
C GLU A 50 -36.33 -25.92 22.68
N SER A 51 -37.67 -25.83 22.75
CA SER A 51 -38.36 -24.70 23.39
C SER A 51 -38.06 -24.64 24.89
N LEU A 52 -38.18 -25.75 25.62
CA LEU A 52 -37.86 -25.80 27.04
C LEU A 52 -36.40 -25.44 27.32
N ARG A 53 -35.48 -26.00 26.52
CA ARG A 53 -34.05 -25.69 26.56
C ARG A 53 -33.79 -24.21 26.32
N THR A 54 -34.44 -23.62 25.32
CA THR A 54 -34.30 -22.21 24.98
C THR A 54 -34.71 -21.33 26.17
N PHE A 55 -35.84 -21.62 26.82
CA PHE A 55 -36.27 -20.86 28.00
C PHE A 55 -35.32 -21.01 29.19
N LEU A 56 -34.79 -22.22 29.43
CA LEU A 56 -33.79 -22.45 30.48
C LEU A 56 -32.49 -21.69 30.22
N ILE A 57 -32.00 -21.65 28.98
CA ILE A 57 -30.82 -20.86 28.60
C ILE A 57 -31.09 -19.36 28.75
N GLN A 58 -32.24 -18.88 28.27
CA GLN A 58 -32.64 -17.47 28.36
C GLN A 58 -32.77 -16.95 29.79
N SER A 59 -32.95 -17.83 30.78
CA SER A 59 -32.95 -17.43 32.18
C SER A 59 -31.63 -16.79 32.63
N ASN A 60 -30.50 -17.11 31.98
CA ASN A 60 -29.15 -16.73 32.40
C ASN A 60 -28.83 -17.10 33.86
N ARG A 61 -29.53 -18.09 34.43
CA ARG A 61 -29.32 -18.56 35.82
C ARG A 61 -28.68 -19.93 35.92
N LEU A 62 -28.61 -20.67 34.80
CA LEU A 62 -28.09 -22.03 34.74
C LEU A 62 -27.22 -22.20 33.50
N LYS A 63 -26.16 -22.99 33.62
CA LYS A 63 -25.38 -23.46 32.47
C LYS A 63 -26.00 -24.76 31.97
N VAL A 64 -26.83 -24.67 30.93
CA VAL A 64 -27.55 -25.82 30.37
C VAL A 64 -26.63 -26.63 29.45
N VAL A 65 -26.51 -27.94 29.71
CA VAL A 65 -25.72 -28.90 28.93
C VAL A 65 -26.64 -30.01 28.44
N ASP A 66 -26.65 -30.27 27.14
CA ASP A 66 -27.49 -31.32 26.56
C ASP A 66 -26.82 -32.68 26.70
N ASP A 67 -27.58 -33.71 27.09
CA ASP A 67 -27.16 -35.10 26.95
C ASP A 67 -28.06 -35.86 25.99
N ILE A 68 -27.67 -35.87 24.72
CA ILE A 68 -28.45 -36.49 23.62
C ILE A 68 -28.33 -38.02 23.66
N GLY A 69 -27.30 -38.57 24.32
CA GLY A 69 -26.98 -40.00 24.30
C GLY A 69 -27.74 -40.87 25.31
N SER A 70 -28.32 -40.27 26.37
CA SER A 70 -28.90 -41.02 27.48
C SER A 70 -30.26 -41.68 27.18
N THR A 71 -30.99 -41.20 26.17
CA THR A 71 -32.33 -41.70 25.81
C THR A 71 -32.40 -42.41 24.44
N GLU A 72 -31.27 -42.66 23.78
CA GLU A 72 -31.22 -43.37 22.48
C GLU A 72 -31.83 -44.78 22.51
N LYS A 73 -31.88 -45.40 23.71
CA LYS A 73 -32.50 -46.72 23.92
C LYS A 73 -34.04 -46.71 23.96
N GLY A 74 -34.67 -45.54 23.90
CA GLY A 74 -36.13 -45.42 23.83
C GLY A 74 -36.87 -45.69 25.15
N GLU A 75 -36.14 -45.77 26.27
CA GLU A 75 -36.69 -45.95 27.61
C GLU A 75 -36.48 -44.69 28.45
N PRO A 76 -37.43 -44.32 29.34
CA PRO A 76 -37.26 -43.19 30.25
C PRO A 76 -36.14 -43.50 31.27
N LEU A 77 -35.33 -42.50 31.58
CA LEU A 77 -34.26 -42.61 32.57
C LEU A 77 -34.80 -43.00 33.95
N THR A 78 -34.18 -43.99 34.57
CA THR A 78 -34.43 -44.31 35.99
C THR A 78 -33.70 -43.31 36.89
N LEU A 79 -34.15 -43.20 38.15
CA LEU A 79 -33.50 -42.35 39.16
C LEU A 79 -31.99 -42.65 39.27
N GLU A 80 -31.63 -43.94 39.36
CA GLU A 80 -30.23 -44.38 39.46
C GLU A 80 -29.39 -43.97 38.24
N GLN A 81 -29.96 -44.08 37.03
CA GLN A 81 -29.29 -43.68 35.79
C GLN A 81 -29.10 -42.16 35.71
N ALA A 82 -30.11 -41.39 36.10
CA ALA A 82 -30.03 -39.93 36.16
C ALA A 82 -29.01 -39.45 37.21
N THR A 83 -28.96 -40.09 38.39
CA THR A 83 -27.95 -39.80 39.42
C THR A 83 -26.53 -40.10 38.91
N ALA A 84 -26.33 -41.25 38.27
CA ALA A 84 -25.02 -41.62 37.72
C ALA A 84 -24.58 -40.67 36.60
N LEU A 85 -25.51 -40.25 35.73
CA LEU A 85 -25.25 -39.29 34.66
C LEU A 85 -24.76 -37.96 35.23
N GLY A 86 -25.47 -37.39 36.20
CA GLY A 86 -25.09 -36.12 36.81
C GLY A 86 -23.73 -36.18 37.52
N LYS A 87 -23.44 -37.27 38.25
CA LYS A 87 -22.13 -37.49 38.89
C LYS A 87 -21.00 -37.59 37.87
N ASN A 88 -21.18 -38.36 36.81
CA ASN A 88 -20.16 -38.57 35.77
C ASN A 88 -19.79 -37.28 35.02
N LYS A 89 -20.75 -36.38 34.89
CA LYS A 89 -20.59 -35.12 34.16
C LYS A 89 -20.31 -33.92 35.06
N ASN A 90 -20.14 -34.14 36.37
CA ASN A 90 -20.01 -33.07 37.37
C ASN A 90 -21.11 -32.00 37.24
N ALA A 91 -22.35 -32.42 37.00
CA ALA A 91 -23.48 -31.51 36.90
C ALA A 91 -24.10 -31.25 38.29
N ASP A 92 -24.59 -30.04 38.49
CA ASP A 92 -25.27 -29.64 39.72
C ASP A 92 -26.71 -30.17 39.75
N PHE A 93 -27.33 -30.30 38.57
CA PHE A 93 -28.71 -30.78 38.42
C PHE A 93 -28.91 -31.61 37.14
N VAL A 94 -29.89 -32.51 37.15
CA VAL A 94 -30.32 -33.30 35.97
C VAL A 94 -31.82 -33.15 35.78
N LEU A 95 -32.25 -32.69 34.61
CA LEU A 95 -33.65 -32.61 34.19
C LEU A 95 -33.99 -33.74 33.22
N TYR A 96 -34.96 -34.56 33.57
CA TYR A 96 -35.41 -35.69 32.74
C TYR A 96 -36.92 -35.88 32.81
N GLY A 97 -37.50 -36.56 31.81
CA GLY A 97 -38.95 -36.67 31.74
C GLY A 97 -39.49 -37.31 30.46
N THR A 98 -40.82 -37.29 30.34
CA THR A 98 -41.58 -37.86 29.21
C THR A 98 -42.62 -36.87 28.71
N ILE A 99 -42.94 -36.92 27.42
CA ILE A 99 -44.01 -36.13 26.81
C ILE A 99 -44.95 -37.04 26.00
N ASN A 100 -46.25 -36.98 26.28
CA ASN A 100 -47.29 -37.81 25.67
C ASN A 100 -48.37 -36.93 25.02
N LYS A 101 -49.03 -37.42 23.97
CA LYS A 101 -50.16 -36.75 23.32
C LYS A 101 -51.38 -37.66 23.33
N GLU A 102 -52.49 -37.14 23.85
CA GLU A 102 -53.80 -37.81 23.89
C GLU A 102 -54.86 -36.87 23.30
N GLY A 103 -55.25 -37.10 22.04
CA GLY A 103 -56.19 -36.23 21.35
C GLY A 103 -55.63 -34.81 21.10
N ASN A 104 -56.25 -33.80 21.71
CA ASN A 104 -55.78 -32.41 21.64
C ASN A 104 -54.88 -32.01 22.82
N ASP A 105 -54.79 -32.86 23.85
CA ASP A 105 -54.05 -32.56 25.06
C ASP A 105 -52.64 -33.18 24.99
N ILE A 106 -51.68 -32.45 25.56
CA ILE A 106 -50.28 -32.85 25.66
C ILE A 106 -49.93 -32.93 27.14
N HIS A 107 -49.43 -34.09 27.56
CA HIS A 107 -49.04 -34.38 28.94
C HIS A 107 -47.51 -34.38 29.02
N LEU A 108 -46.96 -33.52 29.86
CA LEU A 108 -45.54 -33.39 30.08
C LEU A 108 -45.21 -33.74 31.54
N ASN A 109 -44.40 -34.78 31.74
CA ASN A 109 -43.91 -35.18 33.07
C ASN A 109 -42.42 -34.88 33.15
N VAL A 110 -41.99 -34.00 34.06
CA VAL A 110 -40.59 -33.62 34.22
C VAL A 110 -40.15 -33.76 35.66
N THR A 111 -38.94 -34.29 35.87
CA THR A 111 -38.28 -34.41 37.16
C THR A 111 -36.93 -33.69 37.12
N LEU A 112 -36.70 -32.84 38.11
CA LEU A 112 -35.41 -32.21 38.39
C LEU A 112 -34.75 -32.96 39.55
N LEU A 113 -33.56 -33.49 39.34
CA LEU A 113 -32.80 -34.29 40.29
C LEU A 113 -31.51 -33.59 40.69
N ASN A 114 -31.17 -33.68 41.97
CA ASN A 114 -29.85 -33.39 42.48
C ASN A 114 -28.97 -34.67 42.43
N PRO A 115 -27.95 -34.77 41.55
CA PRO A 115 -27.12 -35.96 41.47
C PRO A 115 -26.17 -36.11 42.66
N VAL A 116 -25.92 -35.06 43.44
CA VAL A 116 -25.06 -35.10 44.63
C VAL A 116 -25.78 -35.76 45.80
N THR A 117 -27.01 -35.33 46.10
CA THR A 117 -27.81 -35.86 47.22
C THR A 117 -28.70 -37.04 46.83
N GLY A 118 -29.09 -37.13 45.55
CA GLY A 118 -30.07 -38.10 45.05
C GLY A 118 -31.53 -37.65 45.18
N ASP A 119 -31.77 -36.41 45.62
CA ASP A 119 -33.13 -35.90 45.86
C ASP A 119 -33.81 -35.39 44.60
N ASN A 120 -35.10 -35.70 44.46
CA ASN A 120 -35.97 -35.07 43.47
C ASN A 120 -36.38 -33.67 43.97
N LEU A 121 -35.83 -32.64 43.33
CA LEU A 121 -36.07 -31.23 43.66
C LEU A 121 -37.38 -30.71 43.06
N LEU A 122 -37.81 -31.29 41.94
CA LEU A 122 -39.07 -30.97 41.27
C LEU A 122 -39.60 -32.25 40.62
N ALA A 123 -40.90 -32.50 40.71
CA ALA A 123 -41.60 -33.53 39.95
C ALA A 123 -42.94 -32.95 39.50
N GLU A 124 -43.00 -32.47 38.26
CA GLU A 124 -44.13 -31.73 37.73
C GLU A 124 -44.84 -32.54 36.64
N GLN A 125 -46.17 -32.58 36.69
CA GLN A 125 -47.03 -33.08 35.61
C GLN A 125 -47.83 -31.90 35.06
N LEU A 126 -47.61 -31.58 33.78
CA LEU A 126 -48.23 -30.46 33.09
C LEU A 126 -49.18 -30.99 32.02
N LEU A 127 -50.45 -30.60 32.10
CA LEU A 127 -51.44 -30.79 31.05
C LEU A 127 -51.57 -29.49 30.25
N THR A 128 -51.32 -29.55 28.95
CA THR A 128 -51.29 -28.36 28.09
C THR A 128 -51.88 -28.65 26.71
N GLN A 129 -52.29 -27.60 26.00
CA GLN A 129 -52.77 -27.67 24.63
C GLN A 129 -51.74 -27.07 23.68
N LYS A 130 -51.84 -27.40 22.39
CA LYS A 130 -50.86 -26.95 21.38
C LYS A 130 -50.73 -25.41 21.36
N GLU A 131 -51.81 -24.69 21.60
CA GLU A 131 -51.88 -23.23 21.60
C GLU A 131 -51.28 -22.59 22.87
N SER A 132 -51.27 -23.29 24.01
CA SER A 132 -50.75 -22.77 25.30
C SER A 132 -49.34 -23.27 25.66
N MET A 133 -48.85 -24.29 24.95
CA MET A 133 -47.58 -24.98 25.21
C MET A 133 -46.38 -24.04 25.42
N GLU A 134 -46.23 -22.99 24.62
CA GLU A 134 -45.08 -22.10 24.75
C GLU A 134 -45.07 -21.36 26.10
N THR A 135 -46.22 -20.83 26.51
CA THR A 135 -46.41 -20.17 27.81
C THR A 135 -46.17 -21.15 28.96
N ASP A 136 -46.70 -22.37 28.84
CA ASP A 136 -46.61 -23.38 29.89
C ASP A 136 -45.17 -23.90 30.06
N LEU A 137 -44.43 -24.10 28.95
CA LEU A 137 -43.01 -24.45 28.98
C LEU A 137 -42.15 -23.33 29.58
N LYS A 138 -42.49 -22.07 29.32
CA LYS A 138 -41.82 -20.94 29.96
C LYS A 138 -42.03 -20.96 31.48
N LEU A 139 -43.26 -21.12 31.95
CA LEU A 139 -43.56 -21.24 33.39
C LEU A 139 -42.85 -22.43 34.04
N LEU A 140 -42.77 -23.57 33.34
CA LEU A 140 -42.02 -24.74 33.81
C LEU A 140 -40.52 -24.42 33.94
N SER A 141 -39.93 -23.73 32.96
CA SER A 141 -38.53 -23.33 33.02
C SER A 141 -38.24 -22.40 34.21
N GLU A 142 -39.16 -21.47 34.51
CA GLU A 142 -39.06 -20.55 35.65
C GLU A 142 -39.09 -21.33 36.98
N LYS A 143 -39.96 -22.34 37.09
CA LYS A 143 -39.99 -23.25 38.25
C LYS A 143 -38.71 -24.05 38.41
N VAL A 144 -38.18 -24.61 37.32
CA VAL A 144 -36.91 -25.36 37.32
C VAL A 144 -35.75 -24.47 37.80
N VAL A 145 -35.63 -23.27 37.23
CA VAL A 145 -34.62 -22.28 37.61
C VAL A 145 -34.76 -21.88 39.07
N HIS A 146 -35.99 -21.64 39.53
CA HIS A 146 -36.26 -21.29 40.92
C HIS A 146 -35.80 -22.39 41.88
N GLN A 147 -36.19 -23.65 41.63
CA GLN A 147 -35.79 -24.78 42.48
C GLN A 147 -34.28 -25.02 42.46
N ALA A 148 -33.64 -24.94 41.29
CA ALA A 148 -32.20 -25.04 41.17
C ALA A 148 -31.47 -23.94 41.97
N SER A 149 -31.98 -22.70 41.91
CA SER A 149 -31.37 -21.55 42.60
C SER A 149 -31.48 -21.62 44.13
N ILE A 150 -32.54 -22.23 44.67
CA ILE A 150 -32.71 -22.39 46.12
C ILE A 150 -31.65 -23.35 46.69
N VAL A 151 -31.30 -24.38 45.91
CA VAL A 151 -30.44 -25.48 46.37
C VAL A 151 -28.95 -25.20 46.14
N SER A 152 -28.57 -24.47 45.09
CA SER A 152 -27.18 -24.30 44.67
C SER A 152 -26.33 -23.33 45.53
N PHE A 153 -26.91 -22.45 46.34
CA PHE A 153 -26.15 -21.32 46.92
C PHE A 153 -26.00 -21.30 48.45
N SER A 154 -26.63 -22.21 49.20
CA SER A 154 -26.70 -22.06 50.67
C SER A 154 -26.75 -23.37 51.47
N SER A 155 -26.56 -24.54 50.83
CA SER A 155 -26.58 -25.81 51.55
C SER A 155 -25.20 -26.21 52.11
N LEU A 156 -25.19 -26.48 53.42
CA LEU A 156 -24.07 -27.01 54.19
C LEU A 156 -23.55 -28.35 53.62
N ASP A 157 -24.42 -29.11 52.93
CA ASP A 157 -24.07 -30.42 52.38
C ASP A 157 -23.18 -30.30 51.14
N TYR A 158 -23.35 -29.25 50.33
CA TYR A 158 -22.43 -28.95 49.22
C TYR A 158 -21.05 -28.55 49.73
N LEU A 159 -20.99 -27.73 50.78
CA LEU A 159 -19.72 -27.37 51.41
C LEU A 159 -18.95 -28.62 51.86
N LYS A 160 -19.62 -29.54 52.54
CA LYS A 160 -19.04 -30.83 52.97
C LYS A 160 -18.64 -31.70 51.78
N ALA A 161 -19.45 -31.75 50.72
CA ALA A 161 -19.16 -32.52 49.51
C ALA A 161 -17.90 -32.00 48.79
N TYR A 162 -17.76 -30.68 48.62
CA TYR A 162 -16.58 -30.07 48.00
C TYR A 162 -15.32 -30.23 48.86
N MET A 163 -15.44 -30.15 50.18
CA MET A 163 -14.35 -30.51 51.08
C MET A 163 -13.97 -32.00 50.96
N GLY A 164 -14.94 -32.88 50.82
CA GLY A 164 -14.73 -34.33 50.65
C GLY A 164 -14.03 -34.69 49.34
N SER A 165 -14.35 -33.99 48.26
CA SER A 165 -13.70 -34.14 46.95
C SER A 165 -12.40 -33.32 46.81
N LYS A 166 -11.99 -32.58 47.86
CA LYS A 166 -10.83 -31.68 47.89
C LYS A 166 -10.86 -30.58 46.81
N ASN A 167 -12.05 -30.17 46.36
CA ASN A 167 -12.19 -29.02 45.48
C ASN A 167 -12.23 -27.74 46.33
N TRP A 168 -11.05 -27.30 46.80
CA TRP A 168 -10.93 -26.23 47.78
C TRP A 168 -11.41 -24.87 47.29
N GLU A 169 -11.31 -24.60 45.99
CA GLU A 169 -11.76 -23.34 45.40
C GLU A 169 -13.28 -23.23 45.41
N ARG A 170 -13.99 -24.27 44.92
CA ARG A 170 -15.45 -24.34 45.02
C ARG A 170 -15.95 -24.40 46.46
N ALA A 171 -15.21 -25.09 47.34
CA ALA A 171 -15.52 -25.10 48.76
C ALA A 171 -15.41 -23.69 49.37
N TRP A 172 -14.42 -22.91 48.96
CA TRP A 172 -14.21 -21.54 49.44
C TRP A 172 -15.33 -20.61 48.96
N GLU A 173 -15.68 -20.66 47.68
CA GLU A 173 -16.80 -19.91 47.11
C GLU A 173 -18.13 -20.25 47.79
N THR A 174 -18.40 -21.55 47.99
CA THR A 174 -19.59 -22.03 48.69
C THR A 174 -19.61 -21.54 50.14
N TYR A 175 -18.47 -21.55 50.84
CA TYR A 175 -18.34 -21.02 52.20
C TYR A 175 -18.58 -19.50 52.26
N VAL A 176 -17.97 -18.72 51.36
CA VAL A 176 -18.15 -17.26 51.30
C VAL A 176 -19.61 -16.91 51.02
N ASN A 177 -20.25 -17.62 50.09
CA ASN A 177 -21.67 -17.44 49.79
C ASN A 177 -22.56 -17.82 50.98
N TYR A 178 -22.30 -18.96 51.61
CA TYR A 178 -23.00 -19.40 52.82
C TYR A 178 -22.91 -18.33 53.93
N LYS A 179 -21.69 -17.82 54.19
CA LYS A 179 -21.38 -16.75 55.14
C LYS A 179 -22.10 -15.44 54.83
N ARG A 180 -22.34 -15.13 53.55
CA ARG A 180 -23.11 -13.95 53.13
C ARG A 180 -24.61 -14.10 53.36
N THR A 181 -25.14 -15.33 53.25
CA THR A 181 -26.59 -15.59 53.31
C THR A 181 -27.13 -15.83 54.72
N VAL A 182 -26.30 -16.31 55.65
CA VAL A 182 -26.72 -16.68 57.02
C VAL A 182 -26.30 -15.59 58.02
N GLN A 183 -27.24 -15.08 58.82
CA GLN A 183 -26.97 -14.00 59.80
C GLN A 183 -26.10 -14.43 61.00
N GLU A 184 -26.22 -15.69 61.43
CA GLU A 184 -25.39 -16.28 62.49
C GLU A 184 -24.79 -17.60 62.02
N ILE A 185 -23.46 -17.64 61.90
CA ILE A 185 -22.73 -18.81 61.40
C ILE A 185 -22.39 -19.71 62.57
N ASP A 186 -22.79 -20.98 62.46
CA ASP A 186 -22.40 -22.03 63.41
C ASP A 186 -20.86 -22.10 63.50
N PRO A 187 -20.26 -22.11 64.71
CA PRO A 187 -18.83 -22.28 64.92
C PRO A 187 -18.19 -23.46 64.16
N VAL A 188 -18.95 -24.53 63.92
CA VAL A 188 -18.50 -25.70 63.13
C VAL A 188 -18.25 -25.32 61.66
N VAL A 189 -19.12 -24.46 61.09
CA VAL A 189 -18.98 -23.98 59.72
C VAL A 189 -17.84 -22.98 59.59
N GLU A 190 -17.64 -22.13 60.61
CA GLU A 190 -16.47 -21.25 60.64
C GLU A 190 -15.17 -22.06 60.68
N ASN A 191 -15.15 -23.20 61.38
CA ASN A 191 -14.02 -24.12 61.36
C ASN A 191 -13.82 -24.78 59.99
N TYR A 192 -14.89 -25.10 59.24
CA TYR A 192 -14.78 -25.54 57.85
C TYR A 192 -14.15 -24.47 56.96
N GLY A 193 -14.60 -23.21 57.09
CA GLY A 193 -14.01 -22.07 56.38
C GLY A 193 -12.51 -21.95 56.60
N ARG A 194 -12.05 -22.02 57.86
CA ARG A 194 -10.61 -22.02 58.19
C ARG A 194 -9.87 -23.20 57.55
N LYS A 195 -10.44 -24.40 57.61
CA LYS A 195 -9.83 -25.59 57.00
C LYS A 195 -9.69 -25.45 55.48
N ILE A 196 -10.71 -24.91 54.83
CA ILE A 196 -10.69 -24.66 53.38
C ILE A 196 -9.63 -23.61 53.04
N ALA A 197 -9.62 -22.49 53.76
CA ALA A 197 -8.65 -21.41 53.55
C ALA A 197 -7.21 -21.91 53.62
N VAL A 198 -6.85 -22.69 54.64
CA VAL A 198 -5.50 -23.25 54.81
C VAL A 198 -5.11 -24.18 53.66
N ASN A 199 -6.02 -25.07 53.23
CA ASN A 199 -5.73 -25.99 52.12
C ASN A 199 -5.65 -25.28 50.77
N LEU A 200 -6.52 -24.29 50.54
CA LEU A 200 -6.48 -23.46 49.33
C LEU A 200 -5.22 -22.61 49.29
N ALA A 201 -4.84 -21.98 50.41
CA ALA A 201 -3.59 -21.23 50.55
C ALA A 201 -2.38 -22.11 50.22
N ARG A 202 -2.38 -23.38 50.67
CA ARG A 202 -1.32 -24.33 50.34
C ARG A 202 -1.27 -24.63 48.83
N SER A 203 -2.42 -24.81 48.19
CA SER A 203 -2.50 -24.99 46.74
C SER A 203 -1.94 -23.76 46.00
N CYS A 204 -2.34 -22.55 46.40
CA CYS A 204 -1.83 -21.31 45.81
C CYS A 204 -0.31 -21.14 46.02
N TYR A 205 0.22 -21.56 47.17
CA TYR A 205 1.65 -21.59 47.42
C TYR A 205 2.38 -22.58 46.48
N ASP A 206 1.90 -23.82 46.38
CA ASP A 206 2.51 -24.83 45.52
C ASP A 206 2.47 -24.38 44.04
N ASP A 207 1.40 -23.70 43.61
CA ASP A 207 1.28 -23.08 42.30
C ASP A 207 2.28 -21.94 42.12
N ALA A 208 2.44 -21.05 43.10
CA ALA A 208 3.42 -19.96 43.05
C ALA A 208 4.86 -20.50 42.91
N VAL A 209 5.20 -21.59 43.60
CA VAL A 209 6.51 -22.27 43.46
C VAL A 209 6.70 -22.79 42.04
N ASN A 210 5.69 -23.41 41.46
CA ASN A 210 5.77 -23.93 40.09
C ASN A 210 5.88 -22.81 39.05
N LEU A 211 5.15 -21.70 39.25
CA LEU A 211 5.17 -20.53 38.38
C LEU A 211 6.51 -19.78 38.45
N LEU A 212 7.11 -19.69 39.64
CA LEU A 212 8.45 -19.13 39.81
C LEU A 212 9.48 -19.95 39.03
N LYS A 213 9.44 -21.28 39.14
CA LYS A 213 10.32 -22.19 38.37
C LYS A 213 10.13 -22.09 36.86
N SER A 214 8.92 -21.76 36.40
CA SER A 214 8.65 -21.56 34.98
C SER A 214 8.97 -20.15 34.46
N GLY A 215 9.46 -19.24 35.33
CA GLY A 215 9.75 -17.84 34.97
C GLY A 215 8.50 -16.96 34.79
N SER A 216 7.34 -17.42 35.26
CA SER A 216 6.06 -16.70 35.17
C SER A 216 5.87 -15.79 36.38
N PHE A 217 6.72 -14.77 36.51
CA PHE A 217 6.83 -13.97 37.73
C PHE A 217 5.54 -13.26 38.16
N ASP A 218 4.80 -12.62 37.24
CA ASP A 218 3.56 -11.92 37.58
C ASP A 218 2.50 -12.87 38.16
N ASN A 219 2.36 -14.06 37.57
CA ASN A 219 1.43 -15.07 38.07
C ASN A 219 1.90 -15.64 39.42
N ALA A 220 3.20 -15.85 39.59
CA ALA A 220 3.76 -16.30 40.87
C ALA A 220 3.46 -15.28 42.00
N ARG A 221 3.61 -13.98 41.71
CA ARG A 221 3.25 -12.88 42.64
C ARG A 221 1.76 -12.90 43.00
N SER A 222 0.88 -13.03 42.01
CA SER A 222 -0.57 -13.12 42.27
C SER A 222 -0.94 -14.34 43.11
N SER A 223 -0.36 -15.51 42.82
CA SER A 223 -0.64 -16.74 43.56
C SER A 223 -0.12 -16.69 45.00
N VAL A 224 1.10 -16.17 45.24
CA VAL A 224 1.62 -16.05 46.62
C VAL A 224 0.88 -14.98 47.42
N ALA A 225 0.45 -13.88 46.78
CA ALA A 225 -0.37 -12.86 47.43
C ALA A 225 -1.72 -13.46 47.88
N ARG A 226 -2.35 -14.30 47.05
CA ARG A 226 -3.58 -15.00 47.41
C ARG A 226 -3.37 -16.00 48.55
N ALA A 227 -2.23 -16.71 48.58
CA ALA A 227 -1.88 -17.59 49.69
C ALA A 227 -1.74 -16.81 51.01
N LEU A 228 -1.09 -15.64 50.98
CA LEU A 228 -0.92 -14.75 52.13
C LEU A 228 -2.24 -14.11 52.60
N GLU A 229 -3.17 -13.84 51.68
CA GLU A 229 -4.52 -13.34 52.01
C GLU A 229 -5.35 -14.41 52.73
N LEU A 230 -5.27 -15.67 52.28
CA LEU A 230 -6.04 -16.78 52.80
C LEU A 230 -5.52 -17.32 54.14
N ASP A 231 -4.20 -17.31 54.36
CA ASP A 231 -3.55 -17.78 55.59
C ASP A 231 -2.39 -16.84 55.99
N PRO A 232 -2.71 -15.67 56.60
CA PRO A 232 -1.73 -14.65 56.91
C PRO A 232 -0.78 -15.05 58.05
N GLY A 233 0.49 -14.62 57.97
CA GLY A 233 1.51 -14.88 58.99
C GLY A 233 2.24 -16.22 58.85
N LYS A 234 2.00 -16.95 57.76
CA LYS A 234 2.77 -18.15 57.39
C LYS A 234 4.16 -17.78 56.88
N ALA A 235 5.19 -18.05 57.69
CA ALA A 235 6.59 -17.74 57.36
C ALA A 235 7.06 -18.32 56.01
N GLU A 236 6.59 -19.52 55.62
CA GLU A 236 6.91 -20.13 54.31
C GLU A 236 6.42 -19.28 53.13
N TYR A 237 5.26 -18.63 53.25
CA TYR A 237 4.65 -17.85 52.17
C TYR A 237 5.32 -16.48 52.05
N GLU A 238 5.66 -15.88 53.20
CA GLU A 238 6.42 -14.64 53.25
C GLU A 238 7.82 -14.82 52.65
N ALA A 239 8.51 -15.94 52.98
CA ALA A 239 9.81 -16.26 52.41
C ALA A 239 9.75 -16.42 50.89
N LEU A 240 8.75 -17.14 50.37
CA LEU A 240 8.55 -17.28 48.92
C LEU A 240 8.22 -15.94 48.26
N ASN A 241 7.41 -15.08 48.88
CA ASN A 241 7.12 -13.76 48.35
C ASN A 241 8.39 -12.90 48.21
N VAL A 242 9.25 -12.91 49.22
CA VAL A 242 10.56 -12.22 49.16
C VAL A 242 11.45 -12.78 48.05
N GLU A 243 11.47 -14.11 47.88
CA GLU A 243 12.21 -14.76 46.80
C GLU A 243 11.68 -14.38 45.41
N ILE A 244 10.36 -14.40 45.21
CA ILE A 244 9.71 -13.99 43.97
C ILE A 244 10.02 -12.53 43.64
N GLU A 245 9.94 -11.61 44.61
CA GLU A 245 10.24 -10.18 44.38
C GLU A 245 11.72 -9.96 44.04
N LYS A 246 12.63 -10.70 44.67
CA LYS A 246 14.06 -10.65 44.36
C LYS A 246 14.32 -11.11 42.91
N GLU A 247 13.80 -12.28 42.53
CA GLU A 247 13.98 -12.83 41.17
C GLU A 247 13.28 -11.96 40.11
N TYR A 248 12.11 -11.41 40.41
CA TYR A 248 11.39 -10.48 39.53
C TYR A 248 12.18 -9.19 39.29
N THR A 249 12.79 -8.63 40.34
CA THR A 249 13.64 -7.44 40.22
C THR A 249 14.87 -7.72 39.36
N ALA A 250 15.53 -8.86 39.57
CA ALA A 250 16.67 -9.28 38.74
C ALA A 250 16.27 -9.52 37.27
N TYR A 251 15.13 -10.16 37.03
CA TYR A 251 14.56 -10.32 35.69
C TYR A 251 14.31 -8.97 35.01
N LYS A 252 13.71 -8.02 35.72
CA LYS A 252 13.43 -6.68 35.19
C LYS A 252 14.69 -5.90 34.84
N GLU A 253 15.73 -6.02 35.65
CA GLU A 253 17.01 -5.37 35.38
C GLU A 253 17.72 -5.99 34.16
N ASN A 254 17.70 -7.32 34.04
CA ASN A 254 18.22 -8.00 32.85
C ASN A 254 17.42 -7.66 31.58
N GLU A 255 16.08 -7.57 31.68
CA GLU A 255 15.21 -7.13 30.57
C GLU A 255 15.57 -5.69 30.17
N LYS A 256 15.81 -4.80 31.14
CA LYS A 256 16.25 -3.42 30.89
C LYS A 256 17.57 -3.39 30.13
N GLU A 257 18.60 -4.07 30.61
CA GLU A 257 19.92 -4.10 29.96
C GLU A 257 19.84 -4.63 28.52
N ALA A 258 19.07 -5.70 28.29
CA ALA A 258 18.88 -6.26 26.96
C ALA A 258 18.18 -5.29 26.00
N VAL A 259 17.15 -4.58 26.47
CA VAL A 259 16.44 -3.57 25.66
C VAL A 259 17.31 -2.34 25.42
N LEU A 260 18.08 -1.88 26.41
CA LEU A 260 19.03 -0.79 26.25
C LEU A 260 20.13 -1.13 25.22
N ALA A 261 20.65 -2.35 25.24
CA ALA A 261 21.60 -2.82 24.23
C ALA A 261 20.98 -2.80 22.82
N ALA A 262 19.73 -3.24 22.68
CA ALA A 262 19.01 -3.18 21.40
C ALA A 262 18.76 -1.74 20.94
N ILE A 263 18.42 -0.83 21.86
CA ILE A 263 18.25 0.60 21.56
C ILE A 263 19.57 1.20 21.09
N ASN A 264 20.68 0.94 21.77
CA ASN A 264 21.99 1.44 21.39
C ASN A 264 22.40 0.97 19.99
N GLU A 265 22.09 -0.28 19.63
CA GLU A 265 22.33 -0.75 18.26
C GLU A 265 21.46 -0.02 17.24
N LEU A 266 20.18 0.22 17.54
CA LEU A 266 19.30 1.03 16.67
C LEU A 266 19.79 2.48 16.53
N VAL A 267 20.30 3.09 17.60
CA VAL A 267 20.92 4.42 17.58
C VAL A 267 22.15 4.43 16.68
N ARG A 268 22.99 3.39 16.77
CA ARG A 268 24.18 3.20 15.93
C ARG A 268 23.84 3.01 14.45
N GLU A 269 22.73 2.33 14.16
CA GLU A 269 22.14 2.18 12.82
C GLU A 269 21.39 3.45 12.33
N GLU A 270 21.38 4.54 13.11
CA GLU A 270 20.62 5.78 12.85
C GLU A 270 19.10 5.56 12.73
N ARG A 271 18.57 4.49 13.32
CA ARG A 271 17.15 4.13 13.30
C ARG A 271 16.40 4.72 14.49
N TYR A 272 16.54 6.02 14.69
CA TYR A 272 16.05 6.74 15.87
C TYR A 272 14.54 6.57 16.13
N ARG A 273 13.71 6.51 15.09
CA ARG A 273 12.26 6.30 15.26
C ARG A 273 11.91 4.90 15.81
N SER A 274 12.72 3.88 15.50
CA SER A 274 12.55 2.55 16.09
C SER A 274 13.06 2.52 17.53
N ALA A 275 14.18 3.21 17.79
CA ALA A 275 14.72 3.38 19.13
C ALA A 275 13.72 4.09 20.07
N ASP A 276 13.04 5.14 19.60
CA ASP A 276 12.01 5.88 20.33
C ASP A 276 10.86 4.99 20.81
N VAL A 277 10.37 4.08 19.96
CA VAL A 277 9.30 3.13 20.33
C VAL A 277 9.77 2.17 21.42
N MET A 278 11.02 1.71 21.36
CA MET A 278 11.58 0.83 22.40
C MET A 278 11.83 1.58 23.71
N LEU A 279 12.29 2.83 23.64
CA LEU A 279 12.42 3.71 24.81
C LEU A 279 11.06 3.93 25.50
N ALA A 280 10.01 4.24 24.74
CA ALA A 280 8.67 4.43 25.29
C ALA A 280 8.17 3.16 26.02
N ARG A 281 8.57 1.96 25.56
CA ARG A 281 8.26 0.70 26.26
C ARG A 281 9.03 0.58 27.58
N LEU A 282 10.31 0.94 27.61
CA LEU A 282 11.10 0.96 28.86
C LEU A 282 10.55 1.97 29.87
N GLU A 283 10.20 3.17 29.41
CA GLU A 283 9.58 4.20 30.25
C GLU A 283 8.24 3.72 30.82
N GLY A 284 7.40 3.11 29.98
CA GLY A 284 6.13 2.49 30.42
C GLY A 284 6.30 1.32 31.38
N ALA A 285 7.47 0.68 31.39
CA ALA A 285 7.84 -0.36 32.35
C ALA A 285 8.38 0.20 33.69
N GLY A 286 8.44 1.54 33.84
CA GLY A 286 8.85 2.21 35.08
C GLY A 286 10.28 2.75 35.08
N PHE A 287 11.03 2.63 33.98
CA PHE A 287 12.43 3.05 33.91
C PHE A 287 12.64 4.49 33.44
N ALA A 288 11.60 5.32 33.39
CA ALA A 288 11.69 6.70 32.87
C ALA A 288 12.64 7.61 33.69
N GLY A 289 12.89 7.30 34.96
CA GLY A 289 13.81 8.05 35.81
C GLY A 289 15.25 7.54 35.81
N ASP A 290 15.56 6.48 35.07
CA ASP A 290 16.91 5.89 35.01
C ASP A 290 17.85 6.81 34.20
N SER A 291 19.06 7.05 34.70
CA SER A 291 20.02 7.94 34.05
C SER A 291 20.40 7.48 32.65
N ASP A 292 20.51 6.18 32.42
CA ASP A 292 20.93 5.62 31.13
C ASP A 292 19.80 5.80 30.09
N VAL A 293 18.56 5.61 30.53
CA VAL A 293 17.35 5.85 29.71
C VAL A 293 17.26 7.33 29.33
N ILE A 294 17.51 8.25 30.26
CA ILE A 294 17.49 9.70 29.99
C ILE A 294 18.57 10.11 28.99
N ILE A 295 19.79 9.58 29.14
CA ILE A 295 20.90 9.89 28.21
C ILE A 295 20.54 9.43 26.79
N ILE A 296 20.08 8.19 26.66
CA ILE A 296 19.73 7.61 25.35
C ILE A 296 18.50 8.30 24.76
N ARG A 297 17.50 8.67 25.58
CA ARG A 297 16.34 9.46 25.15
C ARG A 297 16.75 10.78 24.49
N ASN A 298 17.63 11.54 25.15
CA ASN A 298 18.14 12.80 24.59
C ASN A 298 18.89 12.58 23.27
N GLU A 299 19.65 11.50 23.15
CA GLU A 299 20.35 11.16 21.92
C GLU A 299 19.39 10.78 20.79
N VAL A 300 18.37 9.97 21.07
CA VAL A 300 17.32 9.58 20.13
C VAL A 300 16.52 10.79 19.66
N ASP A 301 16.12 11.67 20.57
CA ASP A 301 15.36 12.89 20.24
C ASP A 301 16.16 13.82 19.33
N ARG A 302 17.46 14.00 19.64
CA ARG A 302 18.39 14.76 18.80
C ARG A 302 18.52 14.14 17.40
N GLY A 303 18.59 12.81 17.32
CA GLY A 303 18.65 12.08 16.05
C GLY A 303 17.37 12.18 15.23
N ILE A 304 16.19 12.16 15.86
CA ILE A 304 14.91 12.40 15.18
C ILE A 304 14.83 13.83 14.63
N GLU A 305 15.22 14.83 15.44
CA GLU A 305 15.22 16.22 15.00
C GLU A 305 16.16 16.44 13.80
N GLU A 306 17.34 15.82 13.83
CA GLU A 306 18.31 15.81 12.75
C GLU A 306 17.74 15.22 11.45
N LEU A 307 17.11 14.04 11.53
CA LEU A 307 16.44 13.42 10.39
C LEU A 307 15.31 14.27 9.81
N ASP A 308 14.52 14.92 10.66
CA ASP A 308 13.40 15.75 10.23
C ASP A 308 13.88 17.02 9.50
N TYR A 309 14.95 17.66 9.98
CA TYR A 309 15.59 18.75 9.24
C TYR A 309 16.16 18.28 7.90
N TYR A 310 16.80 17.12 7.85
CA TYR A 310 17.35 16.59 6.60
C TYR A 310 16.25 16.25 5.58
N GLN A 311 15.15 15.64 6.01
CA GLN A 311 13.99 15.39 5.15
C GLN A 311 13.34 16.68 4.67
N ALA A 312 13.20 17.68 5.54
CA ALA A 312 12.70 19.00 5.17
C ALA A 312 13.61 19.66 4.12
N ALA A 313 14.93 19.56 4.26
CA ALA A 313 15.89 20.06 3.28
C ALA A 313 15.72 19.40 1.91
N ARG A 314 15.54 18.07 1.87
CA ARG A 314 15.27 17.31 0.63
C ARG A 314 13.97 17.74 -0.04
N ASN A 315 12.92 17.97 0.75
CA ASN A 315 11.64 18.44 0.24
C ASN A 315 11.71 19.86 -0.34
N SER A 316 12.42 20.78 0.32
CA SER A 316 12.67 22.13 -0.22
C SER A 316 13.49 22.09 -1.50
N PHE A 317 14.52 21.23 -1.57
CA PHE A 317 15.32 21.04 -2.78
C PHE A 317 14.48 20.52 -3.96
N ALA A 318 13.59 19.55 -3.72
CA ALA A 318 12.68 19.04 -4.75
C ALA A 318 11.69 20.10 -5.26
N LYS A 319 11.36 21.08 -4.43
CA LYS A 319 10.51 22.24 -4.78
C LYS A 319 11.30 23.39 -5.43
N HIS A 320 12.60 23.22 -5.69
CA HIS A 320 13.50 24.26 -6.21
C HIS A 320 13.65 25.47 -5.26
N ASP A 321 13.35 25.31 -3.97
CA ASP A 321 13.61 26.32 -2.93
C ASP A 321 14.97 26.05 -2.28
N TYR A 322 16.03 26.45 -2.99
CA TYR A 322 17.41 26.15 -2.59
C TYR A 322 17.86 26.89 -1.32
N VAL A 323 17.29 28.06 -1.04
CA VAL A 323 17.59 28.84 0.17
C VAL A 323 17.02 28.14 1.39
N ALA A 324 15.75 27.73 1.35
CA ALA A 324 15.14 26.98 2.44
C ALA A 324 15.82 25.61 2.62
N ALA A 325 16.16 24.93 1.51
CA ALA A 325 16.87 23.66 1.56
C ALA A 325 18.21 23.77 2.31
N ARG A 326 18.99 24.83 2.03
CA ARG A 326 20.26 25.10 2.71
C ARG A 326 20.07 25.39 4.19
N LEU A 327 19.11 26.24 4.54
CA LEU A 327 18.85 26.60 5.93
C LEU A 327 18.49 25.35 6.76
N LYS A 328 17.61 24.49 6.22
CA LYS A 328 17.22 23.24 6.88
C LYS A 328 18.38 22.25 6.97
N LEU A 329 19.21 22.13 5.92
CA LEU A 329 20.40 21.28 5.95
C LEU A 329 21.41 21.76 7.00
N ASN A 330 21.64 23.07 7.12
CA ASN A 330 22.52 23.63 8.15
C ASN A 330 22.04 23.31 9.57
N ASN A 331 20.72 23.30 9.80
CA ASN A 331 20.16 22.89 11.09
C ASN A 331 20.42 21.40 11.36
N ALA A 332 20.30 20.51 10.36
CA ALA A 332 20.68 19.11 10.49
C ALA A 332 22.19 18.94 10.78
N MET A 333 23.05 19.66 10.06
CA MET A 333 24.50 19.67 10.27
C MET A 333 24.90 20.20 11.66
N ARG A 334 24.13 21.12 12.24
CA ARG A 334 24.37 21.59 13.61
C ARG A 334 24.17 20.47 14.65
N LEU A 335 23.23 19.56 14.38
CA LEU A 335 22.93 18.43 15.26
C LEU A 335 23.89 17.26 15.03
N ASN A 336 24.34 17.05 13.79
CA ASN A 336 25.31 16.03 13.41
C ASN A 336 26.28 16.54 12.31
N PRO A 337 27.43 17.14 12.68
CA PRO A 337 28.32 17.79 11.73
C PRO A 337 29.16 16.81 10.90
N ASP A 338 29.35 15.59 11.39
CA ASP A 338 30.29 14.62 10.80
C ASP A 338 29.66 13.74 9.70
N LYS A 339 28.37 13.93 9.41
CA LYS A 339 27.65 13.13 8.42
C LYS A 339 28.08 13.49 6.99
N ALA A 340 28.82 12.59 6.35
CA ALA A 340 29.40 12.79 5.01
C ALA A 340 28.34 13.19 3.95
N ASP A 341 27.14 12.61 4.02
CA ASP A 341 26.02 12.88 3.12
C ASP A 341 25.62 14.36 3.09
N TYR A 342 25.80 15.10 4.18
CA TYR A 342 25.42 16.51 4.28
C TYR A 342 26.32 17.41 3.44
N ALA A 343 27.63 17.16 3.47
CA ALA A 343 28.58 17.92 2.65
C ALA A 343 28.27 17.76 1.15
N ASP A 344 27.96 16.54 0.72
CA ASP A 344 27.63 16.26 -0.68
C ASP A 344 26.25 16.79 -1.07
N PHE A 345 25.27 16.76 -0.17
CA PHE A 345 23.99 17.38 -0.43
C PHE A 345 24.08 18.91 -0.51
N LEU A 346 24.89 19.55 0.34
CA LEU A 346 25.14 20.99 0.29
C LEU A 346 25.79 21.41 -1.03
N LYS A 347 26.79 20.65 -1.53
CA LYS A 347 27.39 20.88 -2.86
C LYS A 347 26.34 20.85 -3.97
N ARG A 348 25.42 19.88 -3.93
CA ARG A 348 24.32 19.76 -4.91
C ARG A 348 23.35 20.95 -4.83
N ILE A 349 22.99 21.41 -3.63
CA ILE A 349 22.15 22.60 -3.44
C ILE A 349 22.84 23.83 -4.07
N ASN A 350 24.10 24.07 -3.74
CA ASN A 350 24.86 25.23 -4.24
C ASN A 350 24.97 25.21 -5.77
N HIS A 351 25.31 24.07 -6.36
CA HIS A 351 25.43 23.94 -7.81
C HIS A 351 24.11 24.23 -8.54
N ARG A 352 22.98 23.74 -8.01
CA ARG A 352 21.66 23.97 -8.62
C ARG A 352 21.19 25.41 -8.48
N GLU A 353 21.43 26.04 -7.34
CA GLU A 353 21.14 27.47 -7.14
C GLU A 353 21.93 28.34 -8.13
N GLU A 354 23.22 28.08 -8.32
CA GLU A 354 24.05 28.82 -9.28
C GLU A 354 23.53 28.70 -10.71
N LEU A 355 23.10 27.50 -11.12
CA LEU A 355 22.51 27.27 -12.44
C LEU A 355 21.20 28.04 -12.61
N GLU A 356 20.33 28.03 -11.59
CA GLU A 356 19.07 28.76 -11.65
C GLU A 356 19.29 30.27 -11.71
N LEU A 357 20.21 30.81 -10.90
CA LEU A 357 20.58 32.22 -10.96
C LEU A 357 21.16 32.61 -12.34
N ARG A 358 21.98 31.73 -12.95
CA ARG A 358 22.51 31.95 -14.30
C ARG A 358 21.40 31.95 -15.35
N ASN A 359 20.47 31.00 -15.27
CA ASN A 359 19.34 30.91 -16.18
C ASN A 359 18.42 32.12 -16.05
N LYS A 360 18.11 32.53 -14.81
CA LYS A 360 17.31 33.72 -14.54
C LYS A 360 17.93 34.98 -15.14
N ARG A 361 19.23 35.22 -14.89
CA ARG A 361 19.97 36.34 -15.51
C ARG A 361 19.95 36.31 -17.05
N THR A 362 19.97 35.11 -17.63
CA THR A 362 19.91 34.92 -19.08
C THR A 362 18.51 35.24 -19.61
N TRP A 363 17.47 34.77 -18.92
CA TRP A 363 16.08 35.09 -19.22
C TRP A 363 15.77 36.58 -19.07
N ASP A 364 16.23 37.21 -18.00
CA ASP A 364 16.06 38.65 -17.80
C ASP A 364 16.70 39.43 -18.96
N ARG A 365 17.88 39.00 -19.41
CA ARG A 365 18.54 39.60 -20.59
C ARG A 365 17.72 39.41 -21.86
N TYR A 366 17.21 38.21 -22.13
CA TYR A 366 16.36 37.95 -23.30
C TYR A 366 15.03 38.73 -23.25
N SER A 367 14.43 38.84 -22.07
CA SER A 367 13.20 39.61 -21.87
C SER A 367 13.41 41.08 -22.19
N VAL A 368 14.53 41.66 -21.74
CA VAL A 368 14.91 43.04 -22.09
C VAL A 368 15.12 43.17 -23.61
N GLU A 369 15.87 42.24 -24.22
CA GLU A 369 16.13 42.25 -25.67
C GLU A 369 14.83 42.18 -26.50
N ILE A 370 13.90 41.27 -26.15
CA ILE A 370 12.59 41.15 -26.80
C ILE A 370 11.77 42.42 -26.63
N SER A 371 11.75 42.99 -25.43
CA SER A 371 11.00 44.24 -25.14
C SER A 371 11.54 45.46 -25.91
N SER A 372 12.79 45.38 -26.39
CA SER A 372 13.43 46.45 -27.18
C SER A 372 13.22 46.33 -28.69
N LEU A 373 12.55 45.27 -29.17
CA LEU A 373 12.25 45.09 -30.59
C LEU A 373 11.19 46.11 -31.06
N ASN A 374 11.61 47.04 -31.91
CA ASN A 374 10.74 47.99 -32.60
C ASN A 374 10.47 47.47 -34.03
N PRO A 375 9.25 47.60 -34.59
CA PRO A 375 8.97 47.33 -36.00
C PRO A 375 10.02 47.87 -36.99
N PHE A 376 10.65 49.02 -36.70
CA PHE A 376 11.72 49.56 -37.53
C PHE A 376 12.97 48.65 -37.57
N SER A 377 13.43 48.14 -36.42
CA SER A 377 14.62 47.26 -36.37
C SER A 377 14.35 45.86 -36.93
N LEU A 378 13.08 45.42 -36.89
CA LEU A 378 12.64 44.13 -37.42
C LEU A 378 12.59 44.08 -38.95
N PHE A 379 12.25 45.19 -39.61
CA PHE A 379 11.94 45.18 -41.05
C PHE A 379 12.75 46.17 -41.88
N VAL A 380 13.16 47.30 -41.32
CA VAL A 380 13.74 48.43 -42.07
C VAL A 380 15.25 48.54 -41.84
N GLU A 381 15.74 48.22 -40.64
CA GLU A 381 17.17 48.30 -40.37
C GLU A 381 17.94 47.28 -41.22
N ALA A 382 18.95 47.78 -41.96
CA ALA A 382 19.80 46.96 -42.80
C ALA A 382 20.61 45.97 -41.96
N LYS A 383 20.46 44.68 -42.25
CA LYS A 383 21.19 43.62 -41.55
C LYS A 383 22.39 43.19 -42.38
N ASN A 384 23.49 42.85 -41.71
CA ASN A 384 24.71 42.42 -42.36
C ASN A 384 24.96 40.93 -42.10
N PRO A 385 24.26 40.02 -42.80
CA PRO A 385 24.42 38.60 -42.56
C PRO A 385 25.82 38.16 -42.97
N TYR A 386 26.42 37.29 -42.16
CA TYR A 386 27.76 36.75 -42.39
C TYR A 386 27.76 35.22 -42.42
N ARG A 387 27.40 34.56 -41.31
CA ARG A 387 27.41 33.10 -41.19
C ARG A 387 26.21 32.62 -40.37
N PHE A 388 25.42 31.70 -40.92
CA PHE A 388 24.25 31.15 -40.25
C PHE A 388 24.19 29.63 -40.42
N ILE A 389 23.76 28.93 -39.37
CA ILE A 389 23.30 27.55 -39.46
C ILE A 389 21.78 27.58 -39.32
N SER A 390 21.08 27.03 -40.30
CA SER A 390 19.62 26.95 -40.37
C SER A 390 19.17 25.50 -40.27
N LEU A 391 18.20 25.24 -39.39
CA LEU A 391 17.45 23.99 -39.36
C LEU A 391 16.11 24.24 -40.05
N SER A 392 15.88 23.52 -41.14
CA SER A 392 14.73 23.70 -42.01
C SER A 392 13.86 22.46 -42.06
N TYR A 393 12.54 22.68 -42.10
CA TYR A 393 11.57 21.66 -42.47
C TYR A 393 11.38 21.66 -43.99
N ILE A 394 11.42 20.48 -44.59
CA ILE A 394 11.37 20.30 -46.04
C ILE A 394 9.99 19.78 -46.48
N PHE A 395 9.47 20.37 -47.55
CA PHE A 395 8.40 19.86 -48.39
C PHE A 395 8.96 19.67 -49.81
N TRP A 396 8.88 18.47 -50.37
CA TRP A 396 9.46 18.15 -51.68
C TRP A 396 8.43 17.46 -52.57
N THR A 397 8.50 17.66 -53.89
CA THR A 397 7.86 16.80 -54.92
C THR A 397 8.90 16.13 -55.83
N LEU A 398 8.88 14.79 -55.88
CA LEU A 398 9.72 13.98 -56.79
C LEU A 398 8.90 13.70 -58.05
N SER A 399 9.36 14.20 -59.20
CA SER A 399 8.72 14.03 -60.49
C SER A 399 9.56 13.11 -61.38
N TYR A 400 8.92 12.12 -61.99
CA TYR A 400 9.60 11.16 -62.88
C TYR A 400 9.35 11.52 -64.34
N SER A 401 10.40 11.44 -65.16
CA SER A 401 10.28 11.48 -66.62
C SER A 401 10.29 10.02 -67.12
N ALA A 402 9.21 9.56 -67.75
CA ALA A 402 9.20 8.24 -68.38
C ALA A 402 10.15 8.23 -69.59
N VAL A 403 11.04 7.24 -69.65
CA VAL A 403 12.08 7.11 -70.70
C VAL A 403 11.48 6.83 -72.09
N ASP A 404 10.24 6.31 -72.16
CA ASP A 404 9.69 5.77 -73.41
C ASP A 404 8.41 6.47 -73.92
N GLY A 405 8.25 7.79 -73.71
CA GLY A 405 7.34 8.67 -74.48
C GLY A 405 5.85 8.28 -74.62
N THR A 406 5.42 7.17 -74.02
CA THR A 406 4.12 6.54 -74.21
C THR A 406 3.62 6.20 -72.84
N THR A 407 2.72 7.07 -72.38
CA THR A 407 2.13 7.15 -71.04
C THR A 407 3.10 7.51 -69.92
N ILE A 408 2.64 8.36 -69.00
CA ILE A 408 2.69 8.16 -67.54
C ILE A 408 2.56 9.54 -66.85
N ASP A 409 1.35 9.88 -66.41
CA ASP A 409 1.15 10.74 -65.22
C ASP A 409 1.41 9.83 -64.00
N GLN A 410 2.69 9.63 -63.63
CA GLN A 410 2.97 9.01 -62.34
C GLN A 410 2.87 10.11 -61.27
N PRO A 411 2.07 9.90 -60.22
CA PRO A 411 1.80 10.95 -59.26
C PRO A 411 3.07 11.29 -58.47
N ASP A 412 3.45 12.56 -58.47
CA ASP A 412 4.55 13.11 -57.68
C ASP A 412 4.59 12.49 -56.28
N ILE A 413 5.77 12.02 -55.84
CA ILE A 413 5.93 11.56 -54.46
C ILE A 413 6.18 12.78 -53.59
N ALA A 414 5.19 13.13 -52.78
CA ALA A 414 5.35 14.15 -51.75
C ALA A 414 6.26 13.61 -50.64
N MET A 415 7.36 14.31 -50.38
CA MET A 415 8.31 13.97 -49.32
C MET A 415 8.36 15.07 -48.26
N ARG A 416 8.61 14.66 -47.02
CA ARG A 416 8.77 15.55 -45.87
C ARG A 416 10.05 15.21 -45.13
N GLY A 417 10.75 16.22 -44.64
CA GLY A 417 12.09 16.01 -44.11
C GLY A 417 12.65 17.17 -43.30
N VAL A 418 13.92 17.02 -42.94
CA VAL A 418 14.72 18.02 -42.24
C VAL A 418 15.98 18.32 -43.03
N GLU A 419 16.36 19.59 -43.08
CA GLU A 419 17.58 20.09 -43.71
C GLU A 419 18.37 20.89 -42.69
N VAL A 420 19.67 20.67 -42.64
CA VAL A 420 20.61 21.55 -41.94
C VAL A 420 21.43 22.26 -43.01
N SER A 421 21.36 23.59 -43.02
CA SER A 421 22.01 24.45 -44.01
C SER A 421 22.96 25.44 -43.35
N TYR A 422 24.17 25.55 -43.86
CA TYR A 422 25.15 26.54 -43.49
C TYR A 422 25.25 27.62 -44.58
N PHE A 423 24.82 28.83 -44.27
CA PHE A 423 24.91 29.99 -45.15
C PHE A 423 26.18 30.78 -44.85
N HIS A 424 26.97 31.06 -45.88
CA HIS A 424 28.13 31.93 -45.81
C HIS A 424 28.00 33.07 -46.82
N TYR A 425 27.88 34.29 -46.32
CA TYR A 425 27.78 35.51 -47.11
C TYR A 425 29.13 36.22 -47.13
N PHE A 426 29.77 36.29 -48.30
CA PHE A 426 31.08 36.92 -48.44
C PHE A 426 30.92 38.44 -48.47
N ASN A 427 31.67 39.14 -47.62
CA ASN A 427 31.66 40.62 -47.58
C ASN A 427 32.52 41.26 -48.69
N GLN A 428 33.35 40.47 -49.38
CA GLN A 428 34.21 40.96 -50.45
C GLN A 428 33.67 40.47 -51.80
N PHE A 429 33.21 41.41 -52.60
CA PHE A 429 32.89 41.16 -54.01
C PHE A 429 34.14 41.33 -54.87
N ILE A 430 34.12 40.78 -56.09
CA ILE A 430 35.10 41.15 -57.11
C ILE A 430 35.01 42.67 -57.32
N PRO A 431 36.12 43.44 -57.28
CA PRO A 431 36.10 44.90 -57.15
C PRO A 431 35.20 45.68 -58.13
N PHE A 432 34.98 45.16 -59.35
CA PHE A 432 34.19 45.84 -60.38
C PHE A 432 32.66 45.65 -60.27
N LEU A 433 32.18 44.81 -59.36
CA LEU A 433 30.74 44.56 -59.09
C LEU A 433 30.33 45.00 -57.67
N LYS A 434 31.19 45.76 -56.99
CA LYS A 434 30.94 46.27 -55.65
C LYS A 434 29.86 47.37 -55.71
N PHE A 435 28.71 47.11 -55.12
CA PHE A 435 27.65 48.09 -54.91
C PHE A 435 27.71 48.57 -53.46
N ASP A 436 28.20 49.79 -53.22
CA ASP A 436 28.31 50.39 -51.89
C ASP A 436 27.04 51.20 -51.59
N SER A 437 26.06 50.57 -50.94
CA SER A 437 24.90 51.24 -50.34
C SER A 437 24.75 50.79 -48.88
N GLU A 438 24.35 51.70 -48.00
CA GLU A 438 24.07 51.37 -46.59
C GLU A 438 22.81 50.51 -46.43
N ILE A 439 21.93 50.48 -47.44
CA ILE A 439 20.63 49.80 -47.39
C ILE A 439 20.65 48.51 -48.20
N PHE A 440 21.39 48.48 -49.30
CA PHE A 440 21.48 47.34 -50.20
C PHE A 440 22.91 46.83 -50.30
N SER A 441 23.09 45.52 -50.18
CA SER A 441 24.37 44.87 -50.46
C SER A 441 24.18 43.66 -51.38
N LEU A 442 25.08 43.52 -52.35
CA LEU A 442 25.19 42.35 -53.19
C LEU A 442 26.39 41.54 -52.73
N LYS A 443 26.21 40.25 -52.44
CA LYS A 443 27.23 39.38 -51.87
C LYS A 443 27.31 38.05 -52.62
N PRO A 444 28.51 37.51 -52.88
CA PRO A 444 28.65 36.10 -53.19
C PRO A 444 28.20 35.30 -51.97
N THR A 445 27.51 34.19 -52.21
CA THR A 445 26.98 33.35 -51.15
C THR A 445 27.26 31.89 -51.46
N VAL A 446 27.71 31.15 -50.46
CA VAL A 446 27.78 29.70 -50.48
C VAL A 446 26.83 29.14 -49.44
N VAL A 447 26.03 28.16 -49.83
CA VAL A 447 25.14 27.42 -48.92
C VAL A 447 25.55 25.96 -48.96
N ALA A 448 26.05 25.40 -47.86
CA ALA A 448 26.28 23.97 -47.73
C ALA A 448 25.09 23.35 -47.00
N ASP A 449 24.59 22.20 -47.44
CA ASP A 449 23.42 21.59 -46.82
C ASP A 449 23.48 20.06 -46.72
N ILE A 450 22.83 19.55 -45.69
CA ILE A 450 22.57 18.14 -45.47
C ILE A 450 21.07 17.99 -45.29
N SER A 451 20.43 17.13 -46.06
CA SER A 451 18.99 16.93 -45.97
C SER A 451 18.62 15.46 -45.92
N PHE A 452 17.62 15.18 -45.09
CA PHE A 452 17.01 13.86 -44.94
C PHE A 452 15.50 14.01 -45.13
N ALA A 453 14.92 13.26 -46.06
CA ALA A 453 13.49 13.30 -46.33
C ALA A 453 12.91 11.90 -46.54
N ARG A 454 11.66 11.71 -46.13
CA ARG A 454 10.89 10.48 -46.33
C ARG A 454 9.60 10.78 -47.07
N GLY A 455 9.29 9.96 -48.07
CA GLY A 455 8.04 9.97 -48.80
C GLY A 455 6.94 9.24 -48.03
N ALA A 456 5.71 9.73 -48.16
CA ALA A 456 4.55 9.01 -47.64
C ALA A 456 4.38 7.66 -48.36
N GLU A 457 3.91 6.65 -47.63
CA GLU A 457 3.56 5.35 -48.22
C GLU A 457 2.42 5.55 -49.23
N LYS A 458 2.62 5.10 -50.47
CA LYS A 458 1.54 5.00 -51.46
C LYS A 458 1.15 3.54 -51.61
N ASP A 459 -0.14 3.27 -51.44
CA ASP A 459 -0.77 2.00 -51.78
C ASP A 459 -1.02 1.98 -53.29
N ALA A 460 -0.49 0.98 -53.97
CA ALA A 460 -0.83 0.66 -55.35
C ALA A 460 -1.52 -0.71 -55.40
N LEU A 461 -2.67 -0.77 -56.08
CA LEU A 461 -3.33 -2.03 -56.41
C LEU A 461 -2.54 -2.68 -57.55
N THR A 462 -1.91 -3.81 -57.28
CA THR A 462 -1.30 -4.66 -58.30
C THR A 462 -2.23 -5.82 -58.62
N GLY A 463 -2.01 -6.52 -59.73
CA GLY A 463 -2.88 -7.62 -60.22
C GLY A 463 -3.07 -8.81 -59.27
N GLY A 464 -2.45 -8.79 -58.07
CA GLY A 464 -2.64 -9.80 -57.03
C GLY A 464 -2.53 -9.30 -55.58
N GLY A 465 -2.38 -7.99 -55.29
CA GLY A 465 -2.22 -7.49 -53.91
C GLY A 465 -2.08 -5.99 -53.74
N ILE A 466 -1.82 -5.56 -52.50
CA ILE A 466 -1.53 -4.14 -52.15
C ILE A 466 -0.02 -3.98 -52.03
N ALA A 467 0.56 -3.17 -52.90
CA ALA A 467 1.97 -2.80 -52.83
C ALA A 467 2.11 -1.45 -52.12
N LYS A 468 2.84 -1.43 -51.00
CA LYS A 468 3.25 -0.22 -50.30
C LYS A 468 4.65 0.16 -50.73
N SER A 469 4.81 1.35 -51.28
CA SER A 469 6.13 1.90 -51.56
C SER A 469 6.42 3.12 -50.70
N SER A 470 7.62 3.19 -50.13
CA SER A 470 8.12 4.37 -49.43
C SER A 470 9.54 4.71 -49.90
N GLY A 471 9.82 5.99 -50.05
CA GLY A 471 11.14 6.49 -50.46
C GLY A 471 11.81 7.22 -49.32
N THR A 472 13.12 7.02 -49.14
CA THR A 472 13.96 7.83 -48.24
C THR A 472 15.09 8.43 -49.05
N VAL A 473 15.32 9.73 -48.88
CA VAL A 473 16.42 10.47 -49.52
C VAL A 473 17.34 11.01 -48.44
N LEU A 474 18.64 10.80 -48.63
CA LEU A 474 19.70 11.50 -47.92
C LEU A 474 20.55 12.25 -48.96
N ASN A 475 20.62 13.57 -48.84
CA ASN A 475 21.40 14.42 -49.75
C ASN A 475 22.41 15.26 -49.00
N LEU A 476 23.57 15.43 -49.61
CA LEU A 476 24.63 16.36 -49.29
C LEU A 476 24.76 17.33 -50.46
N GLY A 477 24.63 18.62 -50.18
CA GLY A 477 24.52 19.65 -51.20
C GLY A 477 25.38 20.87 -50.93
N GLY A 478 25.65 21.59 -52.00
CA GLY A 478 26.28 22.90 -51.97
C GLY A 478 25.71 23.79 -53.07
N THR A 479 25.42 25.03 -52.74
CA THR A 479 25.01 26.06 -53.69
C THR A 479 26.03 27.18 -53.70
N GLY A 480 26.51 27.53 -54.89
CA GLY A 480 27.26 28.77 -55.13
C GLY A 480 26.38 29.77 -55.87
N GLY A 481 26.27 31.00 -55.36
CA GLY A 481 25.38 31.99 -55.94
C GLY A 481 25.64 33.42 -55.49
N LEU A 482 24.65 34.27 -55.73
CA LEU A 482 24.62 35.66 -55.32
C LEU A 482 23.44 35.91 -54.40
N SER A 483 23.60 36.82 -53.45
CA SER A 483 22.54 37.30 -52.57
C SER A 483 22.50 38.82 -52.57
N MET A 484 21.31 39.36 -52.72
CA MET A 484 21.01 40.76 -52.50
C MET A 484 20.33 40.90 -51.14
N THR A 485 20.98 41.58 -50.21
CA THR A 485 20.41 41.97 -48.92
C THR A 485 19.89 43.39 -49.03
N GLY A 486 18.63 43.60 -48.67
CA GLY A 486 17.98 44.90 -48.58
C GLY A 486 17.20 44.98 -47.27
N PHE A 487 17.45 46.01 -46.47
CA PHE A 487 16.86 46.13 -45.14
C PHE A 487 17.13 44.85 -44.30
N SER A 488 16.11 44.29 -43.65
CA SER A 488 16.22 43.03 -42.89
C SER A 488 15.99 41.76 -43.72
N PHE A 489 15.96 41.86 -45.05
CA PHE A 489 15.71 40.72 -45.96
C PHE A 489 16.90 40.44 -46.86
N THR A 490 17.08 39.17 -47.23
CA THR A 490 18.08 38.73 -48.22
C THR A 490 17.44 37.79 -49.22
N LEU A 491 17.48 38.16 -50.48
CA LEU A 491 17.08 37.32 -51.60
C LEU A 491 18.34 36.80 -52.29
N GLY A 492 18.46 35.48 -52.44
CA GLY A 492 19.58 34.88 -53.15
C GLY A 492 19.16 33.82 -54.16
N ALA A 493 20.03 33.60 -55.12
CA ALA A 493 19.89 32.59 -56.15
C ALA A 493 21.26 32.06 -56.58
N GLY A 494 21.33 30.80 -56.98
CA GLY A 494 22.57 30.15 -57.35
C GLY A 494 22.39 28.80 -58.04
N LEU A 495 23.54 28.21 -58.36
CA LEU A 495 23.62 26.86 -58.89
C LEU A 495 23.91 25.89 -57.76
N SER A 496 23.07 24.86 -57.63
CA SER A 496 23.18 23.82 -56.62
C SER A 496 23.79 22.57 -57.22
N LEU A 497 24.75 21.98 -56.51
CA LEU A 497 25.29 20.66 -56.76
C LEU A 497 24.92 19.78 -55.58
N GLN A 498 24.31 18.63 -55.84
CA GLN A 498 23.89 17.69 -54.80
C GLN A 498 24.35 16.29 -55.11
N THR A 499 24.72 15.55 -54.08
CA THR A 499 24.97 14.12 -54.15
C THR A 499 24.30 13.44 -52.98
N GLY A 500 23.90 12.19 -53.14
CA GLY A 500 23.14 11.52 -52.11
C GLY A 500 22.84 10.07 -52.39
N ALA A 501 21.99 9.51 -51.54
CA ALA A 501 21.43 8.18 -51.69
C ALA A 501 19.91 8.26 -51.61
N PHE A 502 19.26 7.59 -52.55
CA PHE A 502 17.83 7.32 -52.56
C PHE A 502 17.60 5.85 -52.29
N VAL A 503 16.82 5.57 -51.25
CA VAL A 503 16.40 4.22 -50.89
C VAL A 503 14.91 4.10 -51.17
N LYS A 504 14.56 3.23 -52.10
CA LYS A 504 13.16 2.88 -52.38
C LYS A 504 12.87 1.54 -51.72
N SER A 505 11.94 1.54 -50.78
CA SER A 505 11.45 0.34 -50.10
C SER A 505 10.10 -0.06 -50.67
N TYR A 506 9.94 -1.35 -50.94
CA TYR A 506 8.69 -1.96 -51.38
C TYR A 506 8.29 -3.05 -50.40
N ASN A 507 7.04 -2.97 -49.94
CA ASN A 507 6.38 -4.02 -49.18
C ASN A 507 5.14 -4.44 -49.96
N GLU A 508 5.18 -5.63 -50.56
CA GLU A 508 4.01 -6.21 -51.23
C GLU A 508 3.29 -7.17 -50.28
N VAL A 509 1.97 -6.98 -50.15
CA VAL A 509 1.09 -7.86 -49.38
C VAL A 509 0.10 -8.49 -50.35
N TYR A 510 0.24 -9.79 -50.60
CA TYR A 510 -0.69 -10.58 -51.43
C TYR A 510 -1.82 -11.15 -50.54
N PRO A 511 -3.08 -10.74 -50.69
CA PRO A 511 -4.19 -11.22 -49.87
C PRO A 511 -4.63 -12.67 -50.17
N TYR A 512 -4.16 -13.29 -51.26
CA TYR A 512 -4.56 -14.66 -51.66
C TYR A 512 -3.35 -15.50 -52.09
N GLY A 513 -2.64 -16.07 -51.12
CA GLY A 513 -1.54 -17.02 -51.29
C GLY A 513 -0.67 -17.10 -50.03
N ASP A 514 -0.05 -18.25 -49.76
CA ASP A 514 0.81 -18.46 -48.56
C ASP A 514 1.82 -17.32 -48.42
N GLY A 515 1.62 -16.51 -47.38
CA GLY A 515 2.11 -15.15 -47.24
C GLY A 515 3.62 -15.03 -47.04
N ASN A 516 4.35 -14.80 -48.14
CA ASN A 516 5.66 -14.20 -48.07
C ASN A 516 5.53 -12.68 -48.26
N GLU A 517 5.68 -11.92 -47.18
CA GLU A 517 5.98 -10.49 -47.27
C GLU A 517 7.37 -10.34 -47.91
N THR A 518 7.41 -9.98 -49.19
CA THR A 518 8.66 -9.62 -49.85
C THR A 518 8.97 -8.16 -49.55
N GLN A 519 9.91 -7.94 -48.62
CA GLN A 519 10.54 -6.64 -48.41
C GLN A 519 11.75 -6.53 -49.34
N SER A 520 11.77 -5.51 -50.19
CA SER A 520 12.94 -5.18 -51.00
C SER A 520 13.31 -3.71 -50.81
N ALA A 521 14.62 -3.43 -50.75
CA ALA A 521 15.17 -2.09 -50.67
C ALA A 521 16.14 -1.87 -51.82
N LEU A 522 15.81 -0.95 -52.73
CA LEU A 522 16.66 -0.56 -53.84
C LEU A 522 17.42 0.70 -53.48
N TRP A 523 18.75 0.62 -53.57
CA TRP A 523 19.66 1.74 -53.33
C TRP A 523 20.09 2.35 -54.66
N ASN A 524 19.90 3.66 -54.80
CA ASN A 524 20.36 4.44 -55.93
C ASN A 524 21.19 5.61 -55.41
N TYR A 525 22.36 5.83 -56.00
CA TYR A 525 23.20 6.99 -55.71
C TYR A 525 22.85 8.12 -56.66
N SER A 526 22.82 9.35 -56.14
CA SER A 526 22.44 10.53 -56.89
C SER A 526 23.60 11.50 -57.06
N LEU A 527 23.67 12.12 -58.23
CA LEU A 527 24.36 13.40 -58.45
C LEU A 527 23.40 14.28 -59.23
N GLY A 528 23.15 15.48 -58.73
CA GLY A 528 22.28 16.44 -59.37
C GLY A 528 22.91 17.80 -59.50
N ILE A 529 22.50 18.50 -60.55
CA ILE A 529 22.76 19.92 -60.73
C ILE A 529 21.41 20.65 -60.85
N GLY A 530 21.31 21.81 -60.23
CA GLY A 530 20.03 22.50 -60.13
C GLY A 530 20.14 23.99 -59.92
N PHE A 531 18.98 24.62 -59.89
CA PHE A 531 18.80 26.00 -59.48
C PHE A 531 18.33 26.03 -58.03
N ASP A 532 18.88 26.95 -57.25
CA ASP A 532 18.52 27.18 -55.84
C ASP A 532 18.25 28.67 -55.63
N SER A 533 17.20 28.98 -54.89
CA SER A 533 16.80 30.33 -54.54
C SER A 533 16.35 30.38 -53.08
N TRP A 534 16.65 31.46 -52.38
CA TRP A 534 16.28 31.61 -50.97
C TRP A 534 15.89 33.04 -50.65
N LEU A 535 14.92 33.18 -49.75
CA LEU A 535 14.53 34.41 -49.10
C LEU A 535 14.77 34.25 -47.60
N ALA A 536 15.60 35.10 -47.02
CA ALA A 536 15.90 35.11 -45.59
C ALA A 536 15.47 36.44 -44.97
N TRP A 537 14.75 36.38 -43.85
CA TRP A 537 14.42 37.50 -42.98
C TRP A 537 15.26 37.43 -41.70
N TYR A 538 15.81 38.56 -41.27
CA TYR A 538 16.67 38.69 -40.10
C TYR A 538 16.01 39.61 -39.07
N PRO A 539 15.12 39.08 -38.20
CA PRO A 539 14.47 39.92 -37.17
C PRO A 539 15.49 40.56 -36.22
N VAL A 540 16.62 39.89 -36.00
CA VAL A 540 17.79 40.40 -35.27
C VAL A 540 19.07 39.87 -35.93
N ASP A 541 20.22 40.48 -35.63
CA ASP A 541 21.53 40.10 -36.23
C ASP A 541 21.96 38.64 -36.01
N ARG A 542 21.27 37.93 -35.12
CA ARG A 542 21.61 36.57 -34.70
C ARG A 542 20.60 35.51 -35.15
N ILE A 543 19.45 35.91 -35.68
CA ILE A 543 18.35 35.00 -36.05
C ILE A 543 18.04 35.17 -37.52
N GLN A 544 17.81 34.05 -38.20
CA GLN A 544 17.41 33.98 -39.59
C GLN A 544 16.13 33.15 -39.72
N LEU A 545 15.15 33.65 -40.45
CA LEU A 545 14.01 32.88 -40.93
C LEU A 545 14.15 32.76 -42.44
N SER A 546 14.20 31.54 -42.96
CA SER A 546 14.54 31.28 -44.36
C SER A 546 13.44 30.50 -45.06
N LEU A 547 13.15 30.88 -46.30
CA LEU A 547 12.39 30.12 -47.29
C LEU A 547 13.37 29.79 -48.41
N ARG A 548 13.46 28.53 -48.82
CA ARG A 548 14.39 28.08 -49.85
C ARG A 548 13.67 27.19 -50.85
N TYR A 549 13.86 27.46 -52.13
CA TYR A 549 13.32 26.68 -53.24
C TYR A 549 14.45 26.20 -54.14
N ARG A 550 14.53 24.88 -54.35
CA ARG A 550 15.52 24.22 -55.19
C ARG A 550 14.84 23.38 -56.24
N ARG A 551 15.30 23.47 -57.49
CA ARG A 551 14.92 22.56 -58.58
C ARG A 551 16.16 21.87 -59.09
N ILE A 552 16.20 20.54 -58.97
CA ILE A 552 17.40 19.75 -59.22
C ILE A 552 17.11 18.72 -60.28
N LEU A 553 17.96 18.70 -61.31
CA LEU A 553 18.01 17.65 -62.29
C LEU A 553 18.97 16.60 -61.74
N LEU A 554 18.45 15.44 -61.35
CA LEU A 554 19.26 14.34 -60.88
C LEU A 554 19.62 13.42 -62.03
N LYS A 555 20.84 12.90 -61.95
CA LYS A 555 21.19 11.61 -62.53
C LYS A 555 21.31 10.60 -61.40
N LEU A 556 20.55 9.51 -61.49
CA LEU A 556 20.68 8.39 -60.55
C LEU A 556 21.48 7.26 -61.18
N TRP A 557 22.36 6.66 -60.39
CA TRP A 557 23.02 5.40 -60.71
C TRP A 557 22.61 4.35 -59.68
N GLY A 558 22.06 3.24 -60.14
CA GLY A 558 21.67 2.16 -59.24
C GLY A 558 20.92 1.04 -59.92
N GLN A 559 20.28 0.19 -59.12
CA GLN A 559 19.70 -1.08 -59.56
C GLN A 559 18.39 -0.93 -60.33
N ASP A 560 17.76 0.26 -60.31
CA ASP A 560 16.47 0.50 -60.94
C ASP A 560 16.62 1.40 -62.19
N PRO A 561 16.59 0.82 -63.41
CA PRO A 561 16.73 1.58 -64.65
C PRO A 561 15.53 2.50 -64.94
N SER A 562 14.40 2.34 -64.24
CA SER A 562 13.25 3.24 -64.40
C SER A 562 13.47 4.64 -63.79
N LEU A 563 14.57 4.82 -63.06
CA LEU A 563 14.88 6.04 -62.31
C LEU A 563 16.04 6.85 -62.92
N LEU A 564 16.33 6.71 -64.22
CA LEU A 564 17.57 7.25 -64.79
C LEU A 564 17.64 8.78 -64.92
N ASP A 565 16.51 9.49 -65.04
CA ASP A 565 16.49 10.98 -65.17
C ASP A 565 15.35 11.67 -64.37
N PRO A 566 15.29 11.56 -63.03
CA PRO A 566 14.28 12.26 -62.24
C PRO A 566 14.65 13.73 -62.01
N GLY A 567 13.65 14.59 -62.04
CA GLY A 567 13.75 15.95 -61.53
C GLY A 567 13.01 16.07 -60.21
N TYR A 568 13.47 16.90 -59.29
CA TYR A 568 12.67 17.23 -58.11
C TYR A 568 12.72 18.70 -57.74
N SER A 569 11.67 19.13 -57.05
CA SER A 569 11.58 20.44 -56.43
C SER A 569 11.55 20.31 -54.91
N ILE A 570 12.44 21.02 -54.22
CA ILE A 570 12.47 21.13 -52.76
C ILE A 570 12.04 22.53 -52.37
N PHE A 571 11.09 22.60 -51.44
CA PHE A 571 10.77 23.81 -50.71
C PHE A 571 11.11 23.59 -49.23
N SER A 572 11.86 24.49 -48.60
CA SER A 572 12.15 24.40 -47.17
C SER A 572 11.90 25.71 -46.45
N ILE A 573 11.40 25.59 -45.22
CA ILE A 573 11.20 26.70 -44.27
C ILE A 573 12.10 26.44 -43.08
N GLY A 574 13.00 27.35 -42.76
CA GLY A 574 14.01 27.13 -41.72
C GLY A 574 14.23 28.28 -40.77
N PHE A 575 14.63 27.91 -39.57
CA PHE A 575 15.08 28.80 -38.51
C PHE A 575 16.59 28.64 -38.32
N GLY A 576 17.31 29.74 -38.42
CA GLY A 576 18.76 29.76 -38.30
C GLY A 576 19.27 30.69 -37.22
N ALA A 577 20.45 30.33 -36.70
CA ALA A 577 21.20 31.10 -35.73
C ALA A 577 22.57 31.47 -36.30
N ARG A 578 23.04 32.67 -35.97
CA ARG A 578 24.37 33.14 -36.37
C ARG A 578 25.45 32.30 -35.70
N VAL A 579 26.46 31.92 -36.48
CA VAL A 579 27.66 31.23 -35.97
C VAL A 579 28.71 32.28 -35.62
N PHE A 580 29.23 32.20 -34.39
CA PHE A 580 30.30 33.08 -33.90
C PHE A 580 31.67 32.63 -34.39
#